data_AF-A0A257PM53-F1
#
_entry.id   AF-A0A257PM53-F1
#
_cell.length_a   1.000
_cell.length_b   1.000
_cell.length_c   1.000
_cell.angle_alpha   90.00
_cell.angle_beta   90.00
_cell.angle_gamma   90.00
#
_symmetry.space_group_name_H-M   'P 1'
#
loop_
_entity.id
_entity.type
_entity.pdbx_description
1 polymer ?
#
loop_
_entity_poly.entity_id
_entity_poly.type
_entity_poly.pdbx_seq_one_letter_code
_entity_poly.pdbx_strand_id
1 'polypeptide(L)'
;MGWKMNLKISTAIRAFGVVICLGFVAIAAMSSFALMRLEVSGPVYHQISNSSGLLEDIEPSPLYLVEAYLDANLAVQDAQHLGLYSAKLAKLHQRYTDRLDYWRKASLPAGLKKELLVTSDSYAQKFWQAIDGQLLPAIASGDQESIQSSMESLGQIFNADKATIQDIVAKANKFNDDTQKMAASEVRLAHYVMMAVTAIAVLLVLIGLFVMSSQVLKPINQMVTSMKRLAQGDYQTPVPFADRSNEIGGMAQAVQVFKDAGLEKQRLEEAARLGAAQAEAARARHEAEREAAAQQQQFVVESVATGLEKLSGGDLLFRLTDAFSSEYEKLRGDFNAAMETLQQTMQAIAANAQGVRSG
;
A
#
# COMPACT_ATOMS: atom_id res chain seq x y z
N MET A 1 -18.72 -5.55 3.97
CA MET A 1 -18.98 -5.61 2.51
C MET A 1 -17.63 -5.46 1.80
N GLY A 2 -17.01 -6.56 1.38
CA GLY A 2 -15.67 -6.51 0.79
C GLY A 2 -15.74 -5.93 -0.62
N TRP A 3 -15.08 -4.80 -0.85
CA TRP A 3 -14.89 -4.25 -2.20
C TRP A 3 -14.30 -5.36 -3.08
N LYS A 4 -14.95 -5.72 -4.20
CA LYS A 4 -14.41 -6.67 -5.19
C LYS A 4 -13.86 -5.87 -6.35
N MET A 5 -12.53 -5.77 -6.48
CA MET A 5 -11.90 -5.21 -7.68
C MET A 5 -11.75 -6.30 -8.74
N ASN A 6 -12.33 -6.08 -9.93
CA ASN A 6 -12.12 -6.93 -11.12
C ASN A 6 -10.83 -6.58 -11.88
N LEU A 7 -9.92 -5.84 -11.24
CA LEU A 7 -8.66 -5.43 -11.83
C LEU A 7 -7.67 -6.61 -11.86
N LYS A 8 -6.90 -6.63 -12.95
CA LYS A 8 -5.78 -7.55 -13.11
C LYS A 8 -4.69 -7.28 -12.08
N ILE A 9 -4.06 -8.33 -11.55
CA ILE A 9 -2.98 -8.19 -10.53
C ILE A 9 -1.86 -7.32 -11.08
N SER A 10 -1.47 -7.54 -12.34
CA SER A 10 -0.43 -6.77 -13.03
C SER A 10 -0.77 -5.27 -13.11
N THR A 11 -2.02 -4.93 -13.40
CA THR A 11 -2.51 -3.54 -13.45
C THR A 11 -2.50 -2.91 -12.06
N ALA A 12 -2.94 -3.64 -11.03
CA ALA A 12 -2.94 -3.15 -9.64
C ALA A 12 -1.51 -2.84 -9.14
N ILE A 13 -0.54 -3.73 -9.41
CA ILE A 13 0.86 -3.52 -9.03
C ILE A 13 1.45 -2.30 -9.75
N ARG A 14 1.23 -2.16 -11.07
CA ARG A 14 1.71 -0.99 -11.81
C ARG A 14 1.08 0.31 -11.31
N ALA A 15 -0.23 0.32 -11.08
CA ALA A 15 -0.92 1.49 -10.54
C ALA A 15 -0.37 1.89 -9.17
N PHE A 16 -0.14 0.91 -8.28
CA PHE A 16 0.47 1.16 -6.97
C PHE A 16 1.89 1.73 -7.09
N GLY A 17 2.72 1.17 -7.97
CA GLY A 17 4.07 1.68 -8.22
C GLY A 17 4.07 3.11 -8.77
N VAL A 18 3.17 3.42 -9.72
CA VAL A 18 3.01 4.78 -10.26
C VAL A 18 2.62 5.77 -9.18
N VAL A 19 1.65 5.42 -8.32
CA VAL A 19 1.20 6.27 -7.21
C VAL A 19 2.35 6.57 -6.24
N ILE A 20 3.16 5.56 -5.89
CA ILE A 20 4.34 5.74 -5.05
C ILE A 20 5.35 6.69 -5.71
N CYS A 21 5.70 6.45 -6.97
CA CYS A 21 6.66 7.28 -7.69
C CYS A 21 6.19 8.74 -7.78
N LEU A 22 4.92 8.97 -8.12
CA LEU A 22 4.35 10.31 -8.16
C LEU A 22 4.37 10.98 -6.77
N GLY A 23 4.08 10.23 -5.71
CA GLY A 23 4.17 10.72 -4.33
C GLY A 23 5.59 11.18 -3.97
N PHE A 24 6.60 10.36 -4.27
CA PHE A 24 8.01 10.73 -4.02
C PHE A 24 8.46 11.95 -4.84
N VAL A 25 8.07 12.02 -6.12
CA VAL A 25 8.38 13.18 -6.97
C VAL A 25 7.72 14.45 -6.42
N ALA A 26 6.46 14.38 -6.00
CA ALA A 26 5.75 15.51 -5.41
C ALA A 26 6.42 15.99 -4.10
N ILE A 27 6.81 15.06 -3.22
CA ILE A 27 7.52 15.38 -1.97
C ILE A 27 8.88 16.02 -2.27
N ALA A 28 9.66 15.46 -3.21
CA ALA A 28 10.96 15.99 -3.58
C ALA A 28 10.87 17.39 -4.20
N ALA A 29 9.91 17.62 -5.10
CA ALA A 29 9.66 18.91 -5.71
C ALA A 29 9.24 19.96 -4.66
N MET A 30 8.32 19.59 -3.75
CA MET A 30 7.88 20.46 -2.67
C MET A 30 9.00 20.76 -1.67
N SER A 31 9.82 19.77 -1.31
CA SER A 31 10.97 19.95 -0.42
C SER A 31 11.99 20.90 -1.03
N SER A 32 12.27 20.77 -2.33
CA SER A 32 13.16 21.67 -3.05
C SER A 32 12.62 23.11 -3.06
N PHE A 33 11.33 23.28 -3.35
CA PHE A 33 10.66 24.58 -3.31
C PHE A 33 10.66 25.20 -1.90
N ALA A 34 10.45 24.40 -0.86
CA ALA A 34 10.46 24.87 0.53
C ALA A 34 11.85 25.32 0.98
N LEU A 35 12.92 24.57 0.62
CA LEU A 35 14.30 24.94 0.94
C LEU A 35 14.70 26.29 0.35
N MET A 36 14.26 26.59 -0.88
CA MET A 36 14.51 27.91 -1.50
C MET A 36 13.83 29.08 -0.77
N ARG A 37 12.77 28.83 0.03
CA ARG A 37 12.06 29.88 0.78
C ARG A 37 12.39 29.94 2.27
N LEU A 38 13.00 28.89 2.83
CA LEU A 38 13.38 28.79 4.24
C LEU A 38 14.54 29.73 4.63
N GLU A 39 15.31 30.22 3.66
CA GLU A 39 16.49 31.07 3.91
C GLU A 39 16.17 32.40 4.60
N VAL A 40 14.93 32.91 4.51
CA VAL A 40 14.57 34.26 4.96
C VAL A 40 14.16 34.33 6.45
N SER A 41 14.05 33.19 7.15
CA SER A 41 13.64 33.16 8.57
C SER A 41 14.22 31.99 9.36
N GLY A 42 15.32 31.41 8.88
CA GLY A 42 16.02 30.33 9.56
C GLY A 42 16.90 30.83 10.72
N PRO A 43 17.41 29.94 11.58
CA PRO A 43 18.34 30.30 12.66
C PRO A 43 19.61 30.98 12.15
N VAL A 44 20.09 30.61 10.96
CA VAL A 44 21.24 31.25 10.30
C VAL A 44 20.92 32.70 9.90
N TYR A 45 19.73 32.96 9.35
CA TYR A 45 19.27 34.32 9.05
C TYR A 45 19.24 35.18 10.30
N HIS A 46 18.71 34.65 11.42
CA HIS A 46 18.69 35.36 12.69
C HIS A 46 20.09 35.64 13.23
N GLN A 47 21.05 34.73 13.07
CA GLN A 47 22.44 35.00 13.44
C GLN A 47 23.07 36.11 12.61
N ILE A 48 22.85 36.10 11.29
CA ILE A 48 23.33 37.18 10.41
C ILE A 48 22.68 38.50 10.80
N SER A 49 21.35 38.51 10.97
CA SER A 49 20.58 39.71 11.37
C SER A 49 21.03 40.26 12.72
N ASN A 50 21.24 39.42 13.74
CA ASN A 50 21.73 39.86 15.05
C ASN A 50 23.15 40.42 14.97
N SER A 51 24.02 39.80 14.17
CA SER A 51 25.40 40.27 13.99
C SER A 51 25.44 41.59 13.22
N SER A 52 24.60 41.75 12.20
CA SER A 52 24.42 43.02 11.48
C SER A 52 23.81 44.09 12.38
N GLY A 53 22.80 43.78 13.18
CA GLY A 53 22.20 44.72 14.13
C GLY A 53 23.19 45.20 15.19
N LEU A 54 24.05 44.32 15.70
CA LEU A 54 25.13 44.71 16.61
C LEU A 54 26.12 45.68 15.94
N LEU A 55 26.41 45.48 14.66
CA LEU A 55 27.26 46.42 13.91
C LEU A 55 26.56 47.78 13.74
N GLU A 56 25.25 47.80 13.48
CA GLU A 56 24.44 49.03 13.41
C GLU A 56 24.40 49.80 14.75
N ASP A 57 24.41 49.09 15.88
CA ASP A 57 24.42 49.70 17.21
C ASP A 57 25.78 50.30 17.60
N ILE A 58 26.88 49.76 17.04
CA ILE A 58 28.25 50.19 17.38
C ILE A 58 28.80 51.19 16.38
N GLU A 59 28.51 51.01 15.09
CA GLU A 59 29.08 51.83 14.02
C GLU A 59 28.20 53.06 13.74
N PRO A 60 28.73 54.28 13.88
CA PRO A 60 28.01 55.50 13.54
C PRO A 60 27.53 55.49 12.10
N SER A 61 26.25 55.78 11.89
CA SER A 61 25.65 55.79 10.55
C SER A 61 26.29 56.87 9.66
N PRO A 62 26.95 56.52 8.54
CA PRO A 62 27.69 57.50 7.72
C PRO A 62 26.80 58.57 7.07
N LEU A 63 25.51 58.28 6.92
CA LEU A 63 24.53 59.21 6.35
C LEU A 63 23.84 60.08 7.40
N TYR A 64 24.14 59.89 8.69
CA TYR A 64 23.56 60.69 9.74
C TYR A 64 24.58 61.70 10.26
N LEU A 65 24.26 62.99 10.14
CA LEU A 65 25.20 64.11 10.35
C LEU A 65 25.59 64.36 11.81
N VAL A 66 25.27 63.47 12.75
CA VAL A 66 25.48 63.69 14.20
C VAL A 66 26.95 63.89 14.53
N GLU A 67 27.85 63.05 14.00
CA GLU A 67 29.29 63.20 14.25
C GLU A 67 29.84 64.49 13.67
N ALA A 68 29.41 64.84 12.47
CA ALA A 68 29.85 66.07 11.81
C ALA A 68 29.35 67.31 12.57
N TYR A 69 28.12 67.28 13.07
CA TYR A 69 27.57 68.34 13.90
C TYR A 69 28.30 68.44 15.25
N LEU A 70 28.68 67.31 15.86
CA LEU A 70 29.49 67.29 17.07
C LEU A 70 30.89 67.88 16.83
N ASP A 71 31.60 67.41 15.80
CA ASP A 71 32.93 67.91 15.45
C ASP A 71 32.90 69.40 15.08
N ALA A 72 31.83 69.89 14.44
CA ALA A 72 31.62 71.32 14.19
C ALA A 72 31.50 72.13 15.50
N ASN A 73 30.72 71.64 16.48
CA ASN A 73 30.63 72.27 17.80
C ASN A 73 31.98 72.26 18.54
N LEU A 74 32.71 71.15 18.48
CA LEU A 74 34.03 71.03 19.10
C LEU A 74 35.05 71.98 18.43
N ALA A 75 34.99 72.16 17.11
CA ALA A 75 35.85 73.10 16.39
C ALA A 75 35.65 74.56 16.84
N VAL A 76 34.40 74.93 17.17
CA VAL A 76 34.08 76.26 17.73
C VAL A 76 34.64 76.41 19.15
N GLN A 77 34.58 75.36 19.97
CA GLN A 77 35.08 75.39 21.35
C GLN A 77 36.61 75.35 21.43
N ASP A 78 37.27 74.67 20.49
CA ASP A 78 38.71 74.43 20.46
C ASP A 78 39.33 74.88 19.13
N ALA A 79 39.23 76.19 18.87
CA ALA A 79 39.74 76.82 17.65
C ALA A 79 41.26 76.62 17.45
N GLN A 80 42.03 76.37 18.53
CA GLN A 80 43.47 76.11 18.45
C GLN A 80 43.79 74.84 17.65
N HIS A 81 42.88 73.86 17.65
CA HIS A 81 43.01 72.61 16.90
C HIS A 81 42.13 72.55 15.66
N LEU A 82 41.76 73.70 15.07
CA LEU A 82 40.89 73.76 13.88
C LEU A 82 41.35 72.81 12.76
N GLY A 83 42.66 72.70 12.50
CA GLY A 83 43.19 71.79 11.48
C GLY A 83 42.84 70.31 11.71
N LEU A 84 42.76 69.87 12.97
CA LEU A 84 42.34 68.50 13.32
C LEU A 84 40.85 68.31 13.02
N TYR A 85 40.00 69.25 13.43
CA TYR A 85 38.55 69.16 13.20
C TYR A 85 38.20 69.28 11.71
N SER A 86 38.85 70.19 10.97
CA SER A 86 38.69 70.28 9.52
C SER A 86 39.05 68.97 8.82
N ALA A 87 40.12 68.29 9.25
CA ALA A 87 40.50 66.99 8.68
C ALA A 87 39.49 65.87 9.03
N LYS A 88 38.91 65.88 10.25
CA LYS A 88 37.84 64.95 10.63
C LYS A 88 36.57 65.19 9.81
N LEU A 89 36.13 66.44 9.71
CA LEU A 89 34.95 66.84 8.93
C LEU A 89 35.09 66.47 7.45
N ALA A 90 36.26 66.71 6.84
CA ALA A 90 36.53 66.28 5.47
C ALA A 90 36.41 64.77 5.28
N LYS A 91 36.91 63.97 6.24
CA LYS A 91 36.76 62.50 6.22
C LYS A 91 35.30 62.07 6.37
N LEU A 92 34.53 62.73 7.23
CA LEU A 92 33.10 62.45 7.40
C LEU A 92 32.32 62.80 6.13
N HIS A 93 32.61 63.94 5.50
CA HIS A 93 32.00 64.32 4.22
C HIS A 93 32.32 63.30 3.13
N GLN A 94 33.57 62.83 3.03
CA GLN A 94 33.94 61.77 2.08
C GLN A 94 33.18 60.46 2.35
N ARG A 95 33.10 60.02 3.61
CA ARG A 95 32.33 58.81 3.98
C ARG A 95 30.85 58.95 3.63
N TYR A 96 30.28 60.13 3.84
CA TYR A 96 28.91 60.44 3.47
C TYR A 96 28.71 60.29 1.95
N THR A 97 29.57 60.90 1.13
CA THR A 97 29.47 60.81 -0.34
C THR A 97 29.65 59.39 -0.85
N ASP A 98 30.63 58.66 -0.32
CA ASP A 98 30.89 57.26 -0.69
C ASP A 98 29.68 56.37 -0.37
N ARG A 99 29.06 56.59 0.80
CA ARG A 99 27.88 55.83 1.23
C ARG A 99 26.65 56.20 0.41
N LEU A 100 26.48 57.46 0.04
CA LEU A 100 25.38 57.90 -0.83
C LEU A 100 25.48 57.24 -2.22
N ASP A 101 26.68 57.16 -2.78
CA ASP A 101 26.94 56.52 -4.07
C ASP A 101 26.67 55.01 -4.06
N TYR A 102 26.94 54.34 -2.94
CA TYR A 102 26.52 52.96 -2.73
C TYR A 102 24.98 52.83 -2.85
N TRP A 103 24.22 53.68 -2.16
CA TRP A 103 22.76 53.61 -2.16
C TRP A 103 22.11 54.06 -3.48
N ARG A 104 22.80 54.88 -4.29
CA ARG A 104 22.38 55.16 -5.69
C ARG A 104 22.29 53.86 -6.51
N LYS A 105 23.22 52.93 -6.29
CA LYS A 105 23.30 51.65 -7.03
C LYS A 105 22.48 50.54 -6.39
N ALA A 106 22.31 50.57 -5.07
CA ALA A 106 21.56 49.55 -4.34
C ALA A 106 20.06 49.52 -4.70
N SER A 107 19.45 48.35 -4.50
CA SER A 107 18.00 48.16 -4.62
C SER A 107 17.32 48.62 -3.33
N LEU A 108 16.48 49.64 -3.44
CA LEU A 108 15.67 50.19 -2.37
C LEU A 108 14.26 50.46 -2.90
N PRO A 109 13.22 50.37 -2.04
CA PRO A 109 11.88 50.82 -2.40
C PRO A 109 11.92 52.26 -2.93
N ALA A 110 11.23 52.54 -4.04
CA ALA A 110 11.33 53.81 -4.75
C ALA A 110 11.06 55.03 -3.86
N GLY A 111 10.12 54.92 -2.90
CA GLY A 111 9.83 55.97 -1.92
C GLY A 111 11.03 56.26 -1.00
N LEU A 112 11.55 55.23 -0.33
CA LEU A 112 12.73 55.34 0.55
C LEU A 112 13.96 55.84 -0.22
N LYS A 113 14.18 55.33 -1.43
CA LYS A 113 15.30 55.73 -2.27
C LYS A 113 15.24 57.21 -2.62
N LYS A 114 14.05 57.74 -2.94
CA LYS A 114 13.84 59.16 -3.23
C LYS A 114 14.08 60.02 -1.99
N GLU A 115 13.51 59.65 -0.84
CA GLU A 115 13.67 60.41 0.40
C GLU A 115 15.14 60.48 0.83
N LEU A 116 15.88 59.36 0.73
CA LEU A 116 17.30 59.30 1.06
C LEU A 116 18.16 60.11 0.08
N LEU A 117 18.04 59.83 -1.23
CA LEU A 117 18.97 60.35 -2.25
C LEU A 117 18.63 61.76 -2.74
N VAL A 118 17.47 62.29 -2.37
CA VAL A 118 17.03 63.63 -2.80
C VAL A 118 16.70 64.49 -1.60
N THR A 119 15.82 64.07 -0.70
CA THR A 119 15.34 64.93 0.39
C THR A 119 16.39 65.10 1.48
N SER A 120 16.85 64.01 2.09
CA SER A 120 17.92 64.06 3.10
C SER A 120 19.23 64.60 2.50
N ASP A 121 19.61 64.14 1.30
CA ASP A 121 20.81 64.65 0.63
C ASP A 121 20.79 66.16 0.36
N SER A 122 19.62 66.74 0.09
CA SER A 122 19.51 68.20 -0.07
C SER A 122 19.84 68.97 1.22
N TYR A 123 19.55 68.41 2.40
CA TYR A 123 19.92 69.00 3.68
C TYR A 123 21.41 68.77 3.98
N ALA A 124 21.92 67.57 3.72
CA ALA A 124 23.35 67.27 3.90
C ALA A 124 24.23 68.15 3.01
N GLN A 125 23.88 68.37 1.74
CA GLN A 125 24.61 69.28 0.87
C GLN A 125 24.65 70.72 1.43
N LYS A 126 23.53 71.22 1.95
CA LYS A 126 23.48 72.55 2.62
C LYS A 126 24.33 72.57 3.89
N PHE A 127 24.32 71.47 4.65
CA PHE A 127 25.11 71.32 5.86
C PHE A 127 26.61 71.40 5.57
N TRP A 128 27.10 70.63 4.59
CA TRP A 128 28.50 70.64 4.19
C TRP A 128 28.92 71.99 3.59
N GLN A 129 28.07 72.60 2.76
CA GLN A 129 28.31 73.95 2.23
C GLN A 129 28.42 75.00 3.34
N ALA A 130 27.59 74.92 4.38
CA ALA A 130 27.66 75.83 5.53
C ALA A 130 28.94 75.62 6.35
N ILE A 131 29.38 74.37 6.52
CA ILE A 131 30.67 74.07 7.19
C ILE A 131 31.84 74.65 6.40
N ASP A 132 31.99 74.26 5.13
CA ASP A 132 33.17 74.59 4.32
C ASP A 132 33.19 76.07 3.91
N GLY A 133 32.03 76.65 3.62
CA GLY A 133 31.90 78.00 3.10
C GLY A 133 31.73 79.10 4.15
N GLN A 134 31.28 78.77 5.37
CA GLN A 134 30.97 79.78 6.39
C GLN A 134 31.62 79.47 7.74
N LEU A 135 31.37 78.28 8.32
CA LEU A 135 31.82 77.98 9.68
C LEU A 135 33.34 77.91 9.80
N LEU A 136 34.00 77.08 8.99
CA LEU A 136 35.46 76.90 9.09
C LEU A 136 36.23 78.21 8.82
N PRO A 137 35.87 79.02 7.79
CA PRO A 137 36.46 80.35 7.61
C PRO A 137 36.21 81.29 8.80
N ALA A 138 35.01 81.29 9.39
CA ALA A 138 34.67 82.15 10.52
C ALA A 138 35.44 81.77 11.80
N ILE A 139 35.65 80.46 12.06
CA ILE A 139 36.51 80.00 13.16
C ILE A 139 37.96 80.42 12.91
N ALA A 140 38.45 80.29 11.66
CA ALA A 140 39.81 80.68 11.30
C ALA A 140 40.06 82.19 11.43
N SER A 141 39.06 83.02 11.14
CA SER A 141 39.14 84.49 11.30
C SER A 141 38.82 84.99 12.70
N GLY A 142 38.28 84.14 13.58
CA GLY A 142 37.81 84.53 14.91
C GLY A 142 36.57 85.43 14.89
N ASP A 143 35.77 85.38 13.82
CA ASP A 143 34.56 86.19 13.68
C ASP A 143 33.39 85.55 14.44
N GLN A 144 33.19 86.04 15.66
CA GLN A 144 32.21 85.46 16.59
C GLN A 144 30.75 85.62 16.14
N GLU A 145 30.43 86.69 15.41
CA GLU A 145 29.07 86.92 14.90
C GLU A 145 28.77 85.94 13.76
N SER A 146 29.72 85.76 12.83
CA SER A 146 29.61 84.78 11.76
C SER A 146 29.58 83.34 12.27
N ILE A 147 30.39 83.00 13.29
CA ILE A 147 30.35 81.68 13.95
C ILE A 147 28.96 81.42 14.53
N GLN A 148 28.41 82.38 15.29
CA GLN A 148 27.10 82.21 15.93
C GLN A 148 25.98 82.01 14.90
N SER A 149 25.94 82.85 13.86
CA SER A 149 24.96 82.75 12.77
C SER A 149 25.09 81.42 12.00
N SER A 150 26.32 81.00 11.69
CA SER A 150 26.58 79.74 11.00
C SER A 150 26.17 78.53 11.84
N MET A 151 26.47 78.54 13.14
CA MET A 151 26.06 77.47 14.07
C MET A 151 24.54 77.39 14.24
N GLU A 152 23.84 78.53 14.28
CA GLU A 152 22.37 78.54 14.32
C GLU A 152 21.77 77.95 13.05
N SER A 153 22.30 78.34 11.88
CA SER A 153 21.87 77.79 10.58
C SER A 153 22.15 76.28 10.49
N LEU A 154 23.35 75.83 10.91
CA LEU A 154 23.72 74.42 10.96
C LEU A 154 22.79 73.62 11.87
N GLY A 155 22.42 74.17 13.04
CA GLY A 155 21.47 73.54 13.95
C GLY A 155 20.09 73.35 13.31
N GLN A 156 19.60 74.33 12.56
CA GLN A 156 18.32 74.22 11.83
C GLN A 156 18.39 73.16 10.72
N ILE A 157 19.46 73.16 9.92
CA ILE A 157 19.68 72.18 8.85
C ILE A 157 19.79 70.77 9.43
N PHE A 158 20.59 70.59 10.48
CA PHE A 158 20.77 69.33 11.18
C PHE A 158 19.45 68.79 11.72
N ASN A 159 18.63 69.63 12.37
CA ASN A 159 17.34 69.19 12.90
C ASN A 159 16.35 68.80 11.80
N ALA A 160 16.37 69.49 10.65
CA ALA A 160 15.54 69.14 9.49
C ALA A 160 15.98 67.82 8.84
N ASP A 161 17.28 67.61 8.67
CA ASP A 161 17.84 66.34 8.17
C ASP A 161 17.54 65.19 9.15
N LYS A 162 17.78 65.40 10.45
CA LYS A 162 17.46 64.44 11.51
C LYS A 162 16.00 63.99 11.47
N ALA A 163 15.05 64.91 11.33
CA ALA A 163 13.64 64.57 11.22
C ALA A 163 13.36 63.71 9.96
N THR A 164 14.02 64.04 8.84
CA THR A 164 13.93 63.28 7.59
C THR A 164 14.50 61.87 7.75
N ILE A 165 15.70 61.73 8.34
CA ILE A 165 16.34 60.44 8.61
C ILE A 165 15.47 59.59 9.55
N GLN A 166 14.89 60.17 10.60
CA GLN A 166 13.99 59.46 11.51
C GLN A 166 12.73 58.93 10.79
N ASP A 167 12.15 59.71 9.89
CA ASP A 167 11.01 59.27 9.06
C ASP A 167 11.41 58.15 8.08
N ILE A 168 12.58 58.27 7.44
CA ILE A 168 13.14 57.20 6.59
C ILE A 168 13.33 55.92 7.39
N VAL A 169 13.92 56.00 8.60
CA VAL A 169 14.12 54.85 9.50
C VAL A 169 12.78 54.22 9.88
N ALA A 170 11.77 55.03 10.25
CA ALA A 170 10.45 54.53 10.59
C ALA A 170 9.78 53.80 9.41
N LYS A 171 9.86 54.37 8.20
CA LYS A 171 9.33 53.74 6.98
C LYS A 171 10.10 52.49 6.59
N ALA A 172 11.42 52.48 6.73
CA ALA A 172 12.28 51.32 6.45
C ALA A 172 11.98 50.18 7.42
N ASN A 173 11.85 50.47 8.73
CA ASN A 173 11.45 49.49 9.73
C ASN A 173 10.06 48.91 9.44
N LYS A 174 9.10 49.76 9.07
CA LYS A 174 7.77 49.31 8.67
C LYS A 174 7.82 48.41 7.42
N PHE A 175 8.59 48.80 6.40
CA PHE A 175 8.76 48.00 5.19
C PHE A 175 9.39 46.63 5.49
N ASN A 176 10.40 46.60 6.36
CA ASN A 176 11.05 45.36 6.78
C ASN A 176 10.08 44.45 7.55
N ASP A 177 9.32 44.99 8.51
CA ASP A 177 8.33 44.25 9.29
C ASP A 177 7.20 43.69 8.40
N ASP A 178 6.66 44.52 7.49
CA ASP A 178 5.62 44.09 6.54
C ASP A 178 6.18 42.99 5.60
N THR A 179 7.42 43.14 5.12
CA THR A 179 8.08 42.13 4.26
C THR A 179 8.34 40.82 5.02
N GLN A 180 8.81 40.89 6.26
CA GLN A 180 9.04 39.73 7.12
C GLN A 180 7.74 38.99 7.42
N LYS A 181 6.64 39.71 7.71
CA LYS A 181 5.31 39.11 7.93
C LYS A 181 4.80 38.40 6.70
N MET A 182 4.92 39.01 5.52
CA MET A 182 4.55 38.40 4.25
C MET A 182 5.36 37.12 3.98
N ALA A 183 6.69 37.19 4.11
CA ALA A 183 7.57 36.04 3.95
C ALA A 183 7.22 34.90 4.93
N ALA A 184 6.98 35.22 6.20
CA ALA A 184 6.61 34.24 7.21
C ALA A 184 5.24 33.57 6.91
N SER A 185 4.25 34.31 6.40
CA SER A 185 2.96 33.72 6.00
C SER A 185 3.10 32.78 4.80
N GLU A 186 3.90 33.15 3.81
CA GLU A 186 4.19 32.32 2.63
C GLU A 186 4.88 31.01 3.03
N VAL A 187 5.86 31.07 3.93
CA VAL A 187 6.57 29.90 4.46
C VAL A 187 5.61 28.99 5.24
N ARG A 188 4.73 29.54 6.09
CA ARG A 188 3.74 28.74 6.84
C ARG A 188 2.76 28.02 5.92
N LEU A 189 2.23 28.71 4.91
CA LEU A 189 1.32 28.09 3.94
C LEU A 189 2.02 26.96 3.19
N ALA A 190 3.24 27.21 2.68
CA ALA A 190 4.04 26.19 2.02
C ALA A 190 4.30 24.97 2.92
N HIS A 191 4.57 25.19 4.21
CA HIS A 191 4.75 24.11 5.19
C HIS A 191 3.48 23.26 5.36
N TYR A 192 2.31 23.87 5.54
CA TYR A 192 1.04 23.13 5.66
C TYR A 192 0.69 22.38 4.37
N VAL A 193 0.92 22.98 3.20
CA VAL A 193 0.73 22.31 1.90
C VAL A 193 1.66 21.10 1.79
N MET A 194 2.93 21.23 2.18
CA MET A 194 3.89 20.13 2.18
C MET A 194 3.45 19.00 3.13
N MET A 195 2.99 19.32 4.34
CA MET A 195 2.44 18.33 5.28
C MET A 195 1.22 17.62 4.68
N ALA A 196 0.30 18.36 4.05
CA ALA A 196 -0.89 17.80 3.41
C ALA A 196 -0.53 16.86 2.25
N VAL A 197 0.38 17.26 1.35
CA VAL A 197 0.88 16.43 0.24
C VAL A 197 1.53 15.15 0.78
N THR A 198 2.36 15.27 1.82
CA THR A 198 3.00 14.11 2.47
C THR A 198 1.98 13.18 3.10
N ALA A 199 0.99 13.72 3.82
CA ALA A 199 -0.07 12.94 4.45
C ALA A 199 -0.92 12.20 3.41
N ILE A 200 -1.26 12.85 2.29
CA ILE A 200 -1.97 12.22 1.17
C ILE A 200 -1.12 11.11 0.54
N ALA A 201 0.16 11.35 0.29
CA ALA A 201 1.06 10.34 -0.25
C ALA A 201 1.14 9.11 0.65
N VAL A 202 1.32 9.29 1.96
CA VAL A 202 1.33 8.21 2.96
C VAL A 202 -0.01 7.48 2.97
N LEU A 203 -1.13 8.20 2.95
CA LEU A 203 -2.47 7.61 2.93
C LEU A 203 -2.68 6.74 1.68
N LEU A 204 -2.28 7.21 0.50
CA LEU A 204 -2.38 6.45 -0.74
C LEU A 204 -1.52 5.17 -0.70
N VAL A 205 -0.34 5.22 -0.09
CA VAL A 205 0.50 4.03 0.13
C VAL A 205 -0.21 3.05 1.06
N LEU A 206 -0.77 3.51 2.19
CA LEU A 206 -1.50 2.65 3.13
C LEU A 206 -2.74 2.02 2.48
N ILE A 207 -3.49 2.78 1.70
CA ILE A 207 -4.64 2.28 0.93
C ILE A 207 -4.17 1.21 -0.06
N GLY A 208 -3.10 1.47 -0.82
CA GLY A 208 -2.55 0.52 -1.77
C GLY A 208 -2.07 -0.78 -1.11
N LEU A 209 -1.38 -0.70 0.04
CA LEU A 209 -0.99 -1.87 0.83
C LEU A 209 -2.21 -2.65 1.35
N PHE A 210 -3.23 -1.94 1.83
CA PHE A 210 -4.48 -2.56 2.27
C PHE A 210 -5.19 -3.30 1.12
N VAL A 211 -5.29 -2.68 -0.05
CA VAL A 211 -5.87 -3.28 -1.26
C VAL A 211 -5.04 -4.50 -1.69
N MET A 212 -3.71 -4.39 -1.75
CA MET A 212 -2.81 -5.48 -2.13
C MET A 212 -2.96 -6.69 -1.18
N SER A 213 -2.98 -6.44 0.13
CA SER A 213 -3.13 -7.50 1.14
C SER A 213 -4.50 -8.18 1.06
N SER A 214 -5.57 -7.42 0.86
CA SER A 214 -6.95 -7.94 0.88
C SER A 214 -7.39 -8.55 -0.45
N GLN A 215 -6.92 -8.04 -1.59
CA GLN A 215 -7.38 -8.48 -2.92
C GLN A 215 -6.47 -9.48 -3.60
N VAL A 216 -5.18 -9.48 -3.26
CA VAL A 216 -4.18 -10.35 -3.88
C VAL A 216 -3.70 -11.39 -2.88
N LEU A 217 -3.09 -10.96 -1.77
CA LEU A 217 -2.39 -11.88 -0.85
C LEU A 217 -3.36 -12.84 -0.12
N LYS A 218 -4.46 -12.33 0.43
CA LYS A 218 -5.48 -13.16 1.10
C LYS A 218 -6.12 -14.19 0.14
N PRO A 219 -6.61 -13.83 -1.07
CA PRO A 219 -7.15 -14.80 -2.01
C PRO A 219 -6.15 -15.85 -2.48
N ILE A 220 -4.89 -15.48 -2.70
CA ILE A 220 -3.83 -16.45 -3.06
C ILE A 220 -3.66 -17.48 -1.92
N ASN A 221 -3.59 -17.04 -0.67
CA ASN A 221 -3.47 -17.96 0.47
C ASN A 221 -4.69 -18.90 0.61
N GLN A 222 -5.90 -18.39 0.33
CA GLN A 222 -7.11 -19.22 0.32
C GLN A 222 -7.08 -20.26 -0.81
N MET A 223 -6.65 -19.87 -2.02
CA MET A 223 -6.46 -20.80 -3.14
C MET A 223 -5.43 -21.90 -2.83
N VAL A 224 -4.29 -21.53 -2.22
CA VAL A 224 -3.27 -22.50 -1.76
C VAL A 224 -3.88 -23.48 -0.74
N THR A 225 -4.70 -22.99 0.16
CA THR A 225 -5.37 -23.83 1.18
C THR A 225 -6.36 -24.79 0.53
N SER A 226 -7.21 -24.32 -0.40
CA SER A 226 -8.14 -25.16 -1.15
C SER A 226 -7.41 -26.24 -1.96
N MET A 227 -6.30 -25.88 -2.62
CA MET A 227 -5.50 -26.85 -3.38
C MET A 227 -4.89 -27.93 -2.49
N LYS A 228 -4.39 -27.57 -1.30
CA LYS A 228 -3.89 -28.56 -0.32
C LYS A 228 -4.97 -29.54 0.13
N ARG A 229 -6.21 -29.08 0.33
CA ARG A 229 -7.35 -29.95 0.70
C ARG A 229 -7.73 -30.90 -0.42
N LEU A 230 -7.80 -30.41 -1.66
CA LEU A 230 -8.06 -31.25 -2.83
C LEU A 230 -6.99 -32.33 -3.01
N ALA A 231 -5.72 -31.98 -2.78
CA ALA A 231 -4.62 -32.94 -2.82
C ALA A 231 -4.70 -34.01 -1.70
N GLN A 232 -5.41 -33.74 -0.61
CA GLN A 232 -5.68 -34.69 0.48
C GLN A 232 -6.96 -35.52 0.23
N GLY A 233 -7.62 -35.36 -0.92
CA GLY A 233 -8.85 -36.10 -1.26
C GLY A 233 -10.15 -35.46 -0.76
N ASP A 234 -10.10 -34.26 -0.16
CA ASP A 234 -11.30 -33.52 0.23
C ASP A 234 -11.86 -32.72 -0.96
N TYR A 235 -12.69 -33.40 -1.75
CA TYR A 235 -13.37 -32.80 -2.90
C TYR A 235 -14.69 -32.08 -2.54
N GLN A 236 -15.11 -32.08 -1.28
CA GLN A 236 -16.37 -31.43 -0.89
C GLN A 236 -16.19 -29.92 -0.70
N THR A 237 -14.98 -29.47 -0.37
CA THR A 237 -14.67 -28.05 -0.15
C THR A 237 -14.93 -27.21 -1.42
N PRO A 238 -15.66 -26.08 -1.33
CA PRO A 238 -15.86 -25.19 -2.47
C PRO A 238 -14.56 -24.48 -2.86
N VAL A 239 -14.34 -24.29 -4.17
CA VAL A 239 -13.21 -23.50 -4.67
C VAL A 239 -13.59 -22.02 -4.61
N PRO A 240 -12.91 -21.19 -3.80
CA PRO A 240 -13.26 -19.78 -3.67
C PRO A 240 -12.91 -19.00 -4.94
N PHE A 241 -13.60 -17.90 -5.19
CA PHE A 241 -13.28 -16.91 -6.24
C PHE A 241 -13.44 -17.37 -7.70
N ALA A 242 -14.09 -18.50 -7.98
CA ALA A 242 -14.36 -18.96 -9.34
C ALA A 242 -15.22 -17.95 -10.15
N ASP A 243 -15.97 -17.08 -9.46
CA ASP A 243 -16.77 -15.99 -10.01
C ASP A 243 -15.97 -14.75 -10.43
N ARG A 244 -14.68 -14.66 -10.05
CA ARG A 244 -13.86 -13.48 -10.40
C ARG A 244 -13.46 -13.50 -11.87
N SER A 245 -13.43 -12.32 -12.50
CA SER A 245 -13.02 -12.14 -13.91
C SER A 245 -11.55 -11.73 -14.09
N ASN A 246 -10.70 -11.93 -13.09
CA ASN A 246 -9.26 -11.59 -13.12
C ASN A 246 -8.38 -12.84 -13.03
N GLU A 247 -7.05 -12.68 -12.93
CA GLU A 247 -6.11 -13.81 -12.92
C GLU A 247 -6.38 -14.80 -11.77
N ILE A 248 -6.81 -14.31 -10.60
CA ILE A 248 -7.21 -15.19 -9.48
C ILE A 248 -8.42 -16.04 -9.85
N GLY A 249 -9.40 -15.47 -10.55
CA GLY A 249 -10.55 -16.21 -11.06
C GLY A 249 -10.16 -17.26 -12.10
N GLY A 250 -9.23 -16.91 -13.00
CA GLY A 250 -8.65 -17.87 -13.95
C GLY A 250 -7.96 -19.04 -13.25
N MET A 251 -7.21 -18.78 -12.17
CA MET A 251 -6.63 -19.84 -11.32
C MET A 251 -7.71 -20.67 -10.61
N ALA A 252 -8.76 -20.02 -10.08
CA ALA A 252 -9.86 -20.70 -9.40
C ALA A 252 -10.64 -21.64 -10.34
N GLN A 253 -10.88 -21.22 -11.58
CA GLN A 253 -11.51 -22.06 -12.60
C GLN A 253 -10.65 -23.29 -12.94
N ALA A 254 -9.33 -23.12 -13.05
CA ALA A 254 -8.44 -24.26 -13.26
C ALA A 254 -8.47 -25.26 -12.08
N VAL A 255 -8.51 -24.76 -10.84
CA VAL A 255 -8.66 -25.60 -9.64
C VAL A 255 -10.04 -26.27 -9.57
N GLN A 256 -11.09 -25.61 -10.06
CA GLN A 256 -12.42 -26.20 -10.17
C GLN A 256 -12.42 -27.41 -11.13
N VAL A 257 -11.78 -27.30 -12.30
CA VAL A 257 -11.62 -28.43 -13.23
C VAL A 257 -10.89 -29.60 -12.56
N PHE A 258 -9.85 -29.33 -11.76
CA PHE A 258 -9.14 -30.37 -11.01
C PHE A 258 -10.02 -31.05 -9.95
N LYS A 259 -10.85 -30.28 -9.23
CA LYS A 259 -11.83 -30.81 -8.29
C LYS A 259 -12.84 -31.71 -9.00
N ASP A 260 -13.38 -31.27 -10.12
CA ASP A 260 -14.39 -32.01 -10.88
C ASP A 260 -13.82 -33.33 -11.43
N ALA A 261 -12.57 -33.31 -11.92
CA ALA A 261 -11.85 -34.51 -12.34
C ALA A 261 -11.60 -35.48 -11.17
N GLY A 262 -11.29 -34.96 -9.97
CA GLY A 262 -11.13 -35.76 -8.76
C GLY A 262 -12.43 -36.42 -8.30
N LEU A 263 -13.55 -35.68 -8.32
CA LEU A 263 -14.89 -36.22 -8.03
C LEU A 263 -15.29 -37.31 -9.02
N GLU A 264 -15.05 -37.09 -10.31
CA GLU A 264 -15.38 -38.08 -11.33
C GLU A 264 -14.52 -39.34 -11.16
N LYS A 265 -13.23 -39.20 -10.85
CA LYS A 265 -12.37 -40.34 -10.51
C LYS A 265 -12.91 -41.12 -9.31
N GLN A 266 -13.30 -40.44 -8.23
CA GLN A 266 -13.87 -41.08 -7.04
C GLN A 266 -15.18 -41.83 -7.37
N ARG A 267 -16.03 -41.23 -8.21
CA ARG A 267 -17.28 -41.85 -8.68
C ARG A 267 -17.01 -43.11 -9.49
N LEU A 268 -16.02 -43.07 -10.38
CA LEU A 268 -15.62 -44.22 -11.19
C LEU A 268 -15.01 -45.34 -10.33
N GLU A 269 -14.19 -45.01 -9.33
CA GLU A 269 -13.64 -45.98 -8.38
C GLU A 269 -14.73 -46.66 -7.54
N GLU A 270 -15.73 -45.89 -7.07
CA GLU A 270 -16.86 -46.45 -6.33
C GLU A 270 -17.75 -47.32 -7.21
N ALA A 271 -18.03 -46.91 -8.45
CA ALA A 271 -18.76 -47.71 -9.42
C ALA A 271 -18.03 -49.01 -9.75
N ALA A 272 -16.70 -48.96 -9.92
CA ALA A 272 -15.87 -50.14 -10.14
C ALA A 272 -15.89 -51.09 -8.92
N ARG A 273 -15.82 -50.54 -7.70
CA ARG A 273 -15.91 -51.33 -6.46
C ARG A 273 -17.27 -52.03 -6.33
N LEU A 274 -18.36 -51.32 -6.59
CA LEU A 274 -19.71 -51.90 -6.56
C LEU A 274 -19.89 -52.97 -7.64
N GLY A 275 -19.39 -52.73 -8.85
CA GLY A 275 -19.42 -53.71 -9.94
C GLY A 275 -18.62 -54.97 -9.60
N ALA A 276 -17.44 -54.83 -8.99
CA ALA A 276 -16.64 -55.96 -8.54
C ALA A 276 -17.36 -56.77 -7.45
N ALA A 277 -17.96 -56.10 -6.46
CA ALA A 277 -18.73 -56.76 -5.40
C ALA A 277 -19.97 -57.50 -5.94
N GLN A 278 -20.68 -56.91 -6.92
CA GLN A 278 -21.80 -57.58 -7.59
C GLN A 278 -21.35 -58.80 -8.40
N ALA A 279 -20.24 -58.70 -9.13
CA ALA A 279 -19.68 -59.81 -9.88
C ALA A 279 -19.24 -60.97 -8.97
N GLU A 280 -18.62 -60.66 -7.82
CA GLU A 280 -18.25 -61.66 -6.82
C GLU A 280 -19.49 -62.34 -6.20
N ALA A 281 -20.52 -61.55 -5.83
CA ALA A 281 -21.77 -62.10 -5.32
C ALA A 281 -22.50 -62.99 -6.35
N ALA A 282 -22.48 -62.61 -7.63
CA ALA A 282 -23.05 -63.44 -8.70
C ALA A 282 -22.28 -64.75 -8.89
N ARG A 283 -20.95 -64.71 -8.84
CA ARG A 283 -20.11 -65.93 -8.89
C ARG A 283 -20.41 -66.85 -7.70
N ALA A 284 -20.50 -66.31 -6.48
CA ALA A 284 -20.82 -67.09 -5.29
C ALA A 284 -22.20 -67.75 -5.38
N ARG A 285 -23.21 -67.05 -5.95
CA ARG A 285 -24.54 -67.64 -6.19
C ARG A 285 -24.49 -68.78 -7.20
N HIS A 286 -23.80 -68.58 -8.32
CA HIS A 286 -23.70 -69.63 -9.34
C HIS A 286 -22.94 -70.85 -8.85
N GLU A 287 -21.91 -70.68 -8.02
CA GLU A 287 -21.21 -71.81 -7.40
C GLU A 287 -22.13 -72.57 -6.44
N ALA A 288 -22.87 -71.85 -5.58
CA ALA A 288 -23.83 -72.46 -4.66
C ALA A 288 -24.97 -73.20 -5.41
N GLU A 289 -25.47 -72.64 -6.51
CA GLU A 289 -26.46 -73.31 -7.37
C GLU A 289 -25.90 -74.61 -7.97
N ARG A 290 -24.64 -74.60 -8.43
CA ARG A 290 -23.96 -75.79 -8.97
C ARG A 290 -23.73 -76.85 -7.90
N GLU A 291 -23.27 -76.47 -6.71
CA GLU A 291 -23.09 -77.38 -5.59
C GLU A 291 -24.41 -78.03 -5.17
N ALA A 292 -25.49 -77.25 -5.07
CA ALA A 292 -26.82 -77.77 -4.76
C ALA A 292 -27.34 -78.74 -5.83
N ALA A 293 -27.16 -78.42 -7.11
CA ALA A 293 -27.53 -79.30 -8.21
C ALA A 293 -26.73 -80.62 -8.19
N ALA A 294 -25.42 -80.55 -7.91
CA ALA A 294 -24.56 -81.73 -7.79
C ALA A 294 -24.99 -82.64 -6.62
N GLN A 295 -25.35 -82.05 -5.47
CA GLN A 295 -25.88 -82.81 -4.33
C GLN A 295 -27.21 -83.49 -4.66
N GLN A 296 -28.12 -82.80 -5.37
CA GLN A 296 -29.38 -83.40 -5.82
C GLN A 296 -29.14 -84.56 -6.78
N GLN A 297 -28.24 -84.40 -7.75
CA GLN A 297 -27.90 -85.46 -8.70
C GLN A 297 -27.29 -86.67 -7.98
N GLN A 298 -26.38 -86.45 -7.03
CA GLN A 298 -25.78 -87.53 -6.24
C GLN A 298 -26.85 -88.28 -5.43
N PHE A 299 -27.76 -87.56 -4.77
CA PHE A 299 -28.87 -88.16 -4.03
C PHE A 299 -29.76 -89.05 -4.92
N VAL A 300 -30.08 -88.60 -6.13
CA VAL A 300 -30.87 -89.37 -7.09
C VAL A 300 -30.13 -90.63 -7.53
N VAL A 301 -28.85 -90.51 -7.89
CA VAL A 301 -28.02 -91.66 -8.30
C VAL A 301 -27.91 -92.69 -7.17
N GLU A 302 -27.65 -92.25 -5.94
CA GLU A 302 -27.53 -93.12 -4.77
C GLU A 302 -28.86 -93.81 -4.42
N SER A 303 -29.97 -93.07 -4.50
CA SER A 303 -31.31 -93.62 -4.27
C SER A 303 -31.67 -94.68 -5.31
N VAL A 304 -31.43 -94.42 -6.59
CA VAL A 304 -31.67 -95.40 -7.66
C VAL A 304 -30.73 -96.60 -7.55
N ALA A 305 -29.45 -96.38 -7.23
CA ALA A 305 -28.48 -97.46 -7.00
C ALA A 305 -28.93 -98.37 -5.84
N THR A 306 -29.37 -97.79 -4.73
CA THR A 306 -29.94 -98.52 -3.59
C THR A 306 -31.17 -99.32 -4.03
N GLY A 307 -32.07 -98.72 -4.82
CA GLY A 307 -33.24 -99.41 -5.37
C GLY A 307 -32.87 -100.61 -6.25
N LEU A 308 -31.87 -100.46 -7.12
CA LEU A 308 -31.38 -101.53 -7.98
C LEU A 308 -30.68 -102.64 -7.18
N GLU A 309 -29.96 -102.30 -6.12
CA GLU A 309 -29.35 -103.28 -5.21
C GLU A 309 -30.42 -104.13 -4.50
N LYS A 310 -31.48 -103.49 -3.97
CA LYS A 310 -32.62 -104.19 -3.36
C LYS A 310 -33.32 -105.13 -4.34
N LEU A 311 -33.50 -104.69 -5.59
CA LEU A 311 -34.03 -105.51 -6.68
C LEU A 311 -33.13 -106.71 -6.95
N SER A 312 -31.81 -106.52 -7.06
CA SER A 312 -30.85 -107.61 -7.24
C SER A 312 -30.84 -108.60 -6.07
N GLY A 313 -31.15 -108.13 -4.85
CA GLY A 313 -31.34 -108.95 -3.66
C GLY A 313 -32.68 -109.71 -3.60
N GLY A 314 -33.56 -109.53 -4.59
CA GLY A 314 -34.88 -110.17 -4.66
C GLY A 314 -36.01 -109.44 -3.92
N ASP A 315 -35.76 -108.23 -3.40
CA ASP A 315 -36.78 -107.43 -2.73
C ASP A 315 -37.56 -106.58 -3.74
N LEU A 316 -38.65 -107.17 -4.25
CA LEU A 316 -39.57 -106.53 -5.20
C LEU A 316 -40.57 -105.58 -4.54
N LEU A 317 -40.60 -105.50 -3.20
CA LEU A 317 -41.50 -104.62 -2.45
C LEU A 317 -40.88 -103.25 -2.19
N PHE A 318 -39.57 -103.11 -2.35
CA PHE A 318 -38.88 -101.83 -2.20
C PHE A 318 -39.42 -100.77 -3.20
N ARG A 319 -39.62 -99.56 -2.71
CA ARG A 319 -40.03 -98.39 -3.49
C ARG A 319 -39.22 -97.19 -3.05
N LEU A 320 -38.88 -96.33 -3.99
CA LEU A 320 -38.28 -95.02 -3.71
C LEU A 320 -39.37 -94.10 -3.16
N THR A 321 -39.34 -93.84 -1.86
CA THR A 321 -40.34 -93.02 -1.15
C THR A 321 -39.96 -91.56 -1.03
N ASP A 322 -38.67 -91.26 -0.91
CA ASP A 322 -38.18 -89.89 -0.79
C ASP A 322 -38.39 -89.13 -2.09
N ALA A 323 -38.95 -87.92 -2.00
CA ALA A 323 -39.25 -87.09 -3.16
C ALA A 323 -37.94 -86.65 -3.83
N PHE A 324 -37.88 -86.76 -5.16
CA PHE A 324 -36.77 -86.21 -5.93
C PHE A 324 -37.10 -84.77 -6.31
N SER A 325 -36.09 -84.02 -6.78
CA SER A 325 -36.37 -82.69 -7.35
C SER A 325 -37.24 -82.84 -8.60
N SER A 326 -37.93 -81.76 -8.99
CA SER A 326 -38.92 -81.78 -10.08
C SER A 326 -38.38 -82.33 -11.40
N GLU A 327 -37.08 -82.17 -11.67
CA GLU A 327 -36.40 -82.71 -12.85
C GLU A 327 -36.25 -84.24 -12.81
N TYR A 328 -36.03 -84.82 -11.63
CA TYR A 328 -35.79 -86.26 -11.47
C TYR A 328 -37.01 -87.04 -10.96
N GLU A 329 -38.12 -86.37 -10.64
CA GLU A 329 -39.31 -87.01 -10.10
C GLU A 329 -39.93 -88.05 -11.04
N LYS A 330 -39.82 -87.83 -12.36
CA LYS A 330 -40.21 -88.81 -13.38
C LYS A 330 -39.39 -90.10 -13.26
N LEU A 331 -38.09 -90.01 -12.99
CA LEU A 331 -37.21 -91.18 -12.84
C LEU A 331 -37.60 -92.03 -11.63
N ARG A 332 -37.97 -91.39 -10.51
CA ARG A 332 -38.50 -92.07 -9.31
C ARG A 332 -39.78 -92.83 -9.64
N GLY A 333 -40.70 -92.17 -10.35
CA GLY A 333 -41.96 -92.75 -10.81
C GLY A 333 -41.75 -93.95 -11.72
N ASP A 334 -40.89 -93.81 -12.73
CA ASP A 334 -40.58 -94.86 -13.70
C ASP A 334 -39.94 -96.09 -13.01
N PHE A 335 -39.01 -95.87 -12.06
CA PHE A 335 -38.42 -96.97 -11.27
C PHE A 335 -39.48 -97.73 -10.45
N ASN A 336 -40.34 -97.00 -9.72
CA ASN A 336 -41.38 -97.62 -8.90
C ASN A 336 -42.41 -98.39 -9.74
N ALA A 337 -42.78 -97.87 -10.91
CA ALA A 337 -43.68 -98.55 -11.85
C ALA A 337 -43.05 -99.83 -12.45
N ALA A 338 -41.76 -99.79 -12.76
CA ALA A 338 -41.02 -100.97 -13.22
C ALA A 338 -40.97 -102.06 -12.13
N MET A 339 -40.71 -101.68 -10.87
CA MET A 339 -40.73 -102.59 -9.72
C MET A 339 -42.10 -103.22 -9.52
N GLU A 340 -43.18 -102.44 -9.65
CA GLU A 340 -44.55 -102.95 -9.55
C GLU A 340 -44.88 -103.96 -10.66
N THR A 341 -44.49 -103.65 -11.90
CA THR A 341 -44.69 -104.56 -13.04
C THR A 341 -43.94 -105.87 -12.85
N LEU A 342 -42.69 -105.81 -12.37
CA LEU A 342 -41.86 -107.00 -12.13
C LEU A 342 -42.41 -107.84 -10.97
N GLN A 343 -42.87 -107.19 -9.89
CA GLN A 343 -43.57 -107.83 -8.78
C GLN A 343 -44.82 -108.58 -9.25
N GLN A 344 -45.67 -107.95 -10.06
CA GLN A 344 -46.87 -108.59 -10.62
C GLN A 344 -46.52 -109.78 -11.52
N THR A 345 -45.48 -109.63 -12.35
CA THR A 345 -45.01 -110.71 -13.24
C THR A 345 -44.51 -111.92 -12.43
N MET A 346 -43.73 -111.70 -11.38
CA MET A 346 -43.25 -112.78 -10.51
C MET A 346 -44.38 -113.43 -9.71
N GLN A 347 -45.37 -112.66 -9.27
CA GLN A 347 -46.60 -113.21 -8.67
C GLN A 347 -47.39 -114.09 -9.65
N ALA A 348 -47.50 -113.67 -10.91
CA ALA A 348 -48.15 -114.46 -11.96
C ALA A 348 -47.38 -115.75 -12.28
N ILE A 349 -46.03 -115.71 -12.30
CA ILE A 349 -45.19 -116.90 -12.46
C ILE A 349 -45.34 -117.84 -11.25
N ALA A 350 -45.35 -117.31 -10.02
CA ALA A 350 -45.57 -118.09 -8.81
C ALA A 350 -46.96 -118.75 -8.78
N ALA A 351 -47.99 -118.04 -9.22
CA ALA A 351 -49.35 -118.57 -9.36
C ALA A 351 -49.43 -119.69 -10.42
N ASN A 352 -48.78 -119.51 -11.58
CA ASN A 352 -48.70 -120.55 -12.61
C ASN A 352 -47.88 -121.77 -12.16
N ALA A 353 -46.78 -121.58 -11.42
CA ALA A 353 -45.98 -122.67 -10.86
C ALA A 353 -46.76 -123.49 -9.80
N GLN A 354 -47.65 -122.84 -9.03
CA GLN A 354 -48.60 -123.54 -8.15
C GLN A 354 -49.65 -124.32 -8.94
N GLY A 355 -50.12 -123.78 -10.07
CA GLY A 355 -51.06 -124.48 -10.98
C GLY A 355 -50.49 -125.75 -11.62
N VAL A 356 -49.18 -125.78 -11.94
CA VAL A 356 -48.49 -126.96 -12.49
C VAL A 356 -48.23 -128.04 -11.44
N ARG A 357 -48.24 -127.71 -10.15
CA ARG A 357 -48.13 -128.70 -9.06
C ARG A 357 -49.45 -129.40 -8.73
N SER A 358 -50.56 -128.93 -9.29
CA SER A 358 -51.92 -129.44 -9.10
C SER A 358 -52.50 -130.18 -10.32
N GLY A 359 -51.70 -130.40 -11.37
CA GLY A 359 -51.98 -131.32 -12.47
C GLY A 359 -51.01 -132.49 -12.42
#